data_AF-A0A191UE56-F1
#
_entry.id   AF-A0A191UE56-F1
#
_cell.length_a   1.000
_cell.length_b   1.000
_cell.length_c   1.000
_cell.angle_alpha   90.00
_cell.angle_beta   90.00
_cell.angle_gamma   90.00
#
_symmetry.space_group_name_H-M   'P 1'
#
loop_
_entity.id
_entity.type
_entity.pdbx_description
1 polymer ?
#
loop_
_entity_poly.entity_id
_entity_poly.type
_entity_poly.pdbx_seq_one_letter_code
_entity_poly.pdbx_strand_id
1 'polypeptide(L)'
;MDELEIRTISPKLIKAYREAVYVVHLGDREIALQVNQASSQLAELMKEWEVTTAAFLTAFNPYSQTLDAQENEARQKTMWADALPMCPRIFPGIGRDKDDQWPHELSMLTLGIHLDDVKVLADRYEQNAFLWISNENGFVSLKLRHPIGEPTNQELHEWTLGLSQAHMLALLRGSYPDVKWLMTISEAELEHWLFPQYWDLNQPWPLATPDGTAISAGTEMDRMFKLTASGLEKLYS
;
A
#
# COMPACT_ATOMS: atom_id res chain seq x y z
N MET A 1 -27.90 10.88 20.16
CA MET A 1 -26.65 10.16 20.41
C MET A 1 -26.11 9.94 19.01
N ASP A 2 -25.38 10.92 18.48
CA ASP A 2 -24.85 10.82 17.13
C ASP A 2 -23.91 9.61 17.11
N GLU A 3 -24.28 8.60 16.33
CA GLU A 3 -23.32 7.57 15.93
C GLU A 3 -22.14 8.33 15.33
N LEU A 4 -20.96 8.21 15.96
CA LEU A 4 -19.73 8.71 15.40
C LEU A 4 -19.60 8.08 14.01
N GLU A 5 -19.87 8.86 12.97
CA GLU A 5 -19.81 8.40 11.59
C GLU A 5 -18.35 7.99 11.32
N ILE A 6 -18.08 6.68 11.36
CA ILE A 6 -16.74 6.15 11.13
C ILE A 6 -16.43 6.43 9.66
N ARG A 7 -15.48 7.32 9.40
CA ARG A 7 -14.95 7.53 8.05
C ARG A 7 -14.41 6.22 7.52
N THR A 8 -14.77 5.88 6.29
CA THR A 8 -14.29 4.70 5.58
C THR A 8 -13.65 5.11 4.26
N ILE A 9 -12.79 4.25 3.72
CA ILE A 9 -12.11 4.46 2.43
C ILE A 9 -12.67 3.46 1.43
N SER A 10 -13.12 3.92 0.26
CA SER A 10 -13.69 2.99 -0.72
C SER A 10 -12.61 2.03 -1.25
N PRO A 11 -12.96 0.77 -1.57
CA PRO A 11 -12.02 -0.19 -2.13
C PRO A 11 -11.35 0.30 -3.42
N LYS A 12 -12.10 1.02 -4.27
CA LYS A 12 -11.60 1.62 -5.50
C LYS A 12 -10.49 2.64 -5.23
N LEU A 13 -10.64 3.46 -4.19
CA LEU A 13 -9.63 4.43 -3.79
C LEU A 13 -8.39 3.75 -3.20
N ILE A 14 -8.55 2.70 -2.39
CA ILE A 14 -7.41 1.91 -1.89
C ILE A 14 -6.65 1.27 -3.06
N LYS A 15 -7.35 0.73 -4.07
CA LYS A 15 -6.74 0.20 -5.29
C LYS A 15 -5.86 1.26 -5.97
N ALA A 16 -6.39 2.48 -6.13
CA ALA A 16 -5.65 3.58 -6.74
C ALA A 16 -4.34 3.88 -6.00
N TYR A 17 -4.33 3.85 -4.65
CA TYR A 17 -3.08 4.01 -3.89
C TYR A 17 -2.11 2.84 -4.09
N ARG A 18 -2.60 1.61 -4.23
CA ARG A 18 -1.75 0.43 -4.42
C ARG A 18 -1.11 0.41 -5.81
N GLU A 19 -1.80 0.93 -6.81
CA GLU A 19 -1.33 1.00 -8.20
C GLU A 19 -0.51 2.25 -8.52
N ALA A 20 -0.60 3.29 -7.68
CA ALA A 20 0.17 4.52 -7.83
C ALA A 20 1.68 4.27 -7.73
N VAL A 21 2.44 5.15 -8.41
CA VAL A 21 3.90 5.17 -8.33
C VAL A 21 4.32 6.39 -7.54
N TYR A 22 5.04 6.16 -6.45
CA TYR A 22 5.51 7.20 -5.56
C TYR A 22 6.99 7.44 -5.81
N VAL A 23 7.34 8.61 -6.32
CA VAL A 23 8.70 8.93 -6.73
C VAL A 23 9.35 9.82 -5.69
N VAL A 24 10.55 9.45 -5.23
CA VAL A 24 11.38 10.23 -4.32
C VAL A 24 12.53 10.84 -5.12
N HIS A 25 12.76 12.14 -4.98
CA HIS A 25 13.84 12.84 -5.69
C HIS A 25 15.07 13.04 -4.78
N LEU A 26 16.23 12.63 -5.27
CA LEU A 26 17.54 12.70 -4.61
C LEU A 26 18.54 13.45 -5.49
N GLY A 27 18.35 14.76 -5.62
CA GLY A 27 19.12 15.57 -6.57
C GLY A 27 18.82 15.09 -8.00
N ASP A 28 19.84 14.57 -8.69
CA ASP A 28 19.75 14.11 -10.08
C ASP A 28 19.25 12.66 -10.22
N ARG A 29 18.85 12.01 -9.12
CA ARG A 29 18.39 10.61 -9.08
C ARG A 29 16.97 10.51 -8.55
N GLU A 30 16.26 9.48 -8.97
CA GLU A 30 14.90 9.19 -8.50
C GLU A 30 14.77 7.75 -8.01
N ILE A 31 13.98 7.56 -6.95
CA ILE A 31 13.60 6.24 -6.46
C ILE A 31 12.08 6.11 -6.61
N ALA A 32 11.64 5.16 -7.43
CA ALA A 32 10.24 4.80 -7.52
C ALA A 32 9.87 3.75 -6.46
N LEU A 33 8.78 3.99 -5.75
CA LEU A 33 8.19 3.12 -4.74
C LEU A 33 6.82 2.66 -5.22
N GLN A 34 6.52 1.39 -4.99
CA GLN A 34 5.21 0.78 -5.26
C GLN A 34 4.80 -0.02 -4.05
N VAL A 35 3.50 -0.01 -3.74
CA VAL A 35 2.96 -0.74 -2.60
C VAL A 35 3.20 -2.24 -2.76
N ASN A 36 3.48 -2.91 -1.63
CA ASN A 36 3.80 -4.34 -1.53
C ASN A 36 5.04 -4.78 -2.31
N GLN A 37 5.95 -3.85 -2.61
CA GLN A 37 7.23 -4.16 -3.21
C GLN A 37 8.37 -3.71 -2.30
N ALA A 38 9.46 -4.48 -2.33
CA ALA A 38 10.71 -4.08 -1.73
C ALA A 38 11.49 -3.18 -2.69
N SER A 39 11.97 -2.04 -2.20
CA SER A 39 12.83 -1.14 -2.97
C SER A 39 14.27 -1.26 -2.47
N SER A 40 15.13 -1.90 -3.26
CA SER A 40 16.56 -2.01 -2.95
C SER A 40 17.24 -0.64 -2.88
N GLN A 41 16.83 0.29 -3.74
CA GLN A 41 17.35 1.66 -3.75
C GLN A 41 16.96 2.41 -2.47
N LEU A 42 15.74 2.22 -1.97
CA LEU A 42 15.33 2.80 -0.68
C LEU A 42 16.06 2.15 0.49
N ALA A 43 16.26 0.83 0.46
CA ALA A 43 17.04 0.11 1.46
C ALA A 43 18.48 0.63 1.56
N GLU A 44 19.13 0.85 0.40
CA GLU A 44 20.47 1.47 0.33
C GLU A 44 20.48 2.87 0.92
N LEU A 45 19.51 3.72 0.54
CA LEU A 45 19.38 5.07 1.10
C LEU A 45 19.18 5.06 2.62
N MET A 46 18.32 4.18 3.13
CA MET A 46 18.08 4.06 4.56
C MET A 46 19.33 3.61 5.31
N LYS A 47 20.11 2.71 4.73
CA LYS A 47 21.40 2.27 5.26
C LYS A 47 22.44 3.40 5.29
N GLU A 48 22.51 4.24 4.25
CA GLU A 48 23.40 5.41 4.20
C GLU A 48 23.11 6.40 5.35
N TRP A 49 21.85 6.53 5.73
CA TRP A 49 21.40 7.38 6.84
C TRP A 49 21.35 6.66 8.19
N GLU A 50 21.77 5.39 8.25
CA GLU A 50 21.74 4.55 9.46
C GLU A 50 20.36 4.45 10.12
N VAL A 51 19.30 4.43 9.30
CA VAL A 51 17.90 4.30 9.75
C VAL A 51 17.26 2.99 9.29
N THR A 52 16.23 2.54 10.01
CA THR A 52 15.49 1.30 9.69
C THR A 52 14.02 1.52 9.37
N THR A 53 13.55 2.77 9.45
CA THR A 53 12.18 3.17 9.11
C THR A 53 12.17 4.33 8.12
N ALA A 54 11.08 4.43 7.36
CA ALA A 54 10.78 5.60 6.56
C ALA A 54 9.26 5.69 6.33
N ALA A 55 8.78 6.90 6.03
CA ALA A 55 7.40 7.11 5.60
C ALA A 55 7.33 8.02 4.37
N PHE A 56 6.41 7.71 3.47
CA PHE A 56 6.05 8.57 2.35
C PHE A 56 4.62 9.07 2.55
N LEU A 57 4.45 10.39 2.56
CA LEU A 57 3.15 11.03 2.80
C LEU A 57 3.06 12.39 2.11
N THR A 58 1.84 12.86 1.93
CA THR A 58 1.49 14.17 1.39
C THR A 58 0.46 14.85 2.28
N ALA A 59 0.34 16.17 2.19
CA ALA A 59 -0.76 16.95 2.75
C ALA A 59 -1.77 17.39 1.69
N PHE A 60 -1.54 17.02 0.43
CA PHE A 60 -2.45 17.33 -0.67
C PHE A 60 -3.76 16.57 -0.51
N ASN A 61 -4.82 17.17 -1.05
CA ASN A 61 -6.13 16.58 -1.22
C ASN A 61 -6.59 15.82 0.04
N PRO A 62 -6.81 16.52 1.17
CA PRO A 62 -7.25 15.91 2.42
C PRO A 62 -8.47 15.01 2.20
N TYR A 63 -8.38 13.80 2.72
CA TYR A 63 -9.32 12.71 2.51
C TYR A 63 -9.61 12.39 1.03
N SER A 64 -8.65 12.67 0.16
CA SER A 64 -8.77 12.59 -1.31
C SER A 64 -9.82 13.51 -1.90
N GLN A 65 -10.13 14.62 -1.21
CA GLN A 65 -10.97 15.68 -1.73
C GLN A 65 -10.07 16.71 -2.41
N THR A 66 -10.29 16.92 -3.72
CA THR A 66 -9.49 17.85 -4.51
C THR A 66 -9.60 19.27 -3.95
N LEU A 67 -8.46 19.87 -3.63
CA LEU A 67 -8.34 21.28 -3.29
C LEU A 67 -7.69 22.06 -4.43
N ASP A 68 -7.72 23.40 -4.32
CA ASP A 68 -6.93 24.25 -5.19
C ASP A 68 -5.42 24.07 -4.96
N ALA A 69 -4.64 24.35 -5.99
CA ALA A 69 -3.20 24.14 -5.96
C ALA A 69 -2.49 24.97 -4.87
N GLN A 70 -2.95 26.21 -4.63
CA GLN A 70 -2.31 27.11 -3.67
C GLN A 70 -2.50 26.62 -2.24
N GLU A 71 -3.71 26.17 -1.90
CA GLU A 71 -4.02 25.58 -0.60
C GLU A 71 -3.25 24.27 -0.39
N ASN A 72 -3.21 23.40 -1.40
CA ASN A 72 -2.42 22.16 -1.36
C ASN A 72 -0.92 22.44 -1.10
N GLU A 73 -0.33 23.39 -1.82
CA GLU A 73 1.07 23.80 -1.62
C GLU A 73 1.32 24.38 -0.21
N ALA A 74 0.42 25.22 0.29
CA ALA A 74 0.52 25.79 1.63
C ALA A 74 0.45 24.72 2.73
N ARG A 75 -0.46 23.74 2.58
CA ARG A 75 -0.58 22.58 3.47
C ARG A 75 0.69 21.74 3.43
N GLN A 76 1.22 21.42 2.25
CA GLN A 76 2.45 20.62 2.11
C GLN A 76 3.66 21.30 2.73
N LYS A 77 3.80 22.62 2.55
CA LYS A 77 4.86 23.41 3.18
C LYS A 77 4.78 23.35 4.71
N THR A 78 3.56 23.40 5.25
CA THR A 78 3.33 23.31 6.71
C THR A 78 3.65 21.90 7.22
N MET A 79 3.22 20.86 6.50
CA MET A 79 3.51 19.46 6.85
C MET A 79 5.01 19.18 6.87
N TRP A 80 5.73 19.69 5.87
CA TRP A 80 7.18 19.60 5.82
C TRP A 80 7.82 20.21 7.07
N ALA A 81 7.39 21.42 7.46
CA ALA A 81 7.92 22.10 8.64
C ALA A 81 7.60 21.34 9.95
N ASP A 82 6.40 20.77 10.07
CA ASP A 82 6.00 19.96 11.23
C ASP A 82 6.80 18.64 11.33
N ALA A 83 7.20 18.05 10.19
CA ALA A 83 7.92 16.78 10.15
C ALA A 83 9.43 16.90 10.40
N LEU A 84 10.04 18.07 10.13
CA LEU A 84 11.48 18.32 10.33
C LEU A 84 12.01 17.90 11.71
N PRO A 85 11.35 18.21 12.85
CA PRO A 85 11.84 17.79 14.16
C PRO A 85 11.62 16.30 14.49
N MET A 86 10.84 15.57 13.67
CA MET A 86 10.44 14.18 13.94
C MET A 86 11.36 13.15 13.27
N CYS A 87 12.30 13.59 12.43
CA CYS A 87 13.10 12.70 11.61
C CYS A 87 14.46 13.31 11.24
N PRO A 88 15.51 12.49 11.02
CA PRO A 88 16.82 12.97 10.60
C PRO A 88 16.84 13.63 9.22
N ARG A 89 15.99 13.19 8.28
CA ARG A 89 16.04 13.69 6.90
C ARG A 89 14.68 13.58 6.20
N ILE A 90 14.40 14.59 5.38
CA ILE A 90 13.26 14.62 4.46
C ILE A 90 13.77 14.78 3.01
N PHE A 91 13.24 13.98 2.09
CA PHE A 91 13.43 14.12 0.65
C PHE A 91 12.11 14.51 -0.02
N PRO A 92 12.15 15.41 -1.02
CA PRO A 92 10.96 15.72 -1.81
C PRO A 92 10.54 14.51 -2.63
N GLY A 93 9.25 14.36 -2.84
CA GLY A 93 8.70 13.33 -3.72
C GLY A 93 7.43 13.79 -4.39
N ILE A 94 6.92 12.94 -5.26
CA ILE A 94 5.64 13.12 -5.93
C ILE A 94 4.87 11.80 -5.98
N GLY A 95 3.55 11.87 -5.81
CA GLY A 95 2.65 10.81 -6.20
C GLY A 95 2.21 11.00 -7.64
N ARG A 96 2.24 9.93 -8.45
CA ARG A 96 1.63 9.90 -9.77
C ARG A 96 0.86 8.61 -10.01
N ASP A 97 -0.14 8.69 -10.87
CA ASP A 97 -0.79 7.51 -11.40
C ASP A 97 0.14 6.76 -12.38
N LYS A 98 -0.16 5.49 -12.62
CA LYS A 98 0.62 4.62 -13.51
C LYS A 98 0.77 5.20 -14.92
N ASP A 99 -0.23 5.95 -15.37
CA ASP A 99 -0.33 6.46 -16.74
C ASP A 99 0.13 7.93 -16.87
N ASP A 100 0.65 8.53 -15.79
CA ASP A 100 1.18 9.90 -15.75
C ASP A 100 0.14 10.97 -16.18
N GLN A 101 -1.15 10.70 -15.94
CA GLN A 101 -2.27 11.56 -16.36
C GLN A 101 -2.69 12.57 -15.29
N TRP A 102 -2.21 12.43 -14.05
CA TRP A 102 -2.62 13.27 -12.92
C TRP A 102 -1.60 14.37 -12.64
N PRO A 103 -2.05 15.58 -12.21
CA PRO A 103 -1.12 16.61 -11.75
C PRO A 103 -0.31 16.09 -10.57
N HIS A 104 1.00 16.31 -10.62
CA HIS A 104 1.95 15.71 -9.69
C HIS A 104 1.65 16.21 -8.26
N GLU A 105 1.26 15.31 -7.37
CA GLU A 105 0.97 15.66 -5.97
C GLU A 105 2.28 15.72 -5.19
N LEU A 106 2.67 16.93 -4.74
CA LEU A 106 3.87 17.09 -3.92
C LEU A 106 3.73 16.23 -2.66
N SER A 107 4.78 15.48 -2.39
CA SER A 107 4.87 14.54 -1.29
C SER A 107 6.25 14.64 -0.66
N MET A 108 6.47 13.87 0.40
CA MET A 108 7.77 13.79 1.04
C MET A 108 8.06 12.38 1.56
N LEU A 109 9.33 12.00 1.48
CA LEU A 109 9.87 10.83 2.17
C LEU A 109 10.58 11.30 3.44
N THR A 110 10.13 10.87 4.60
CA THR A 110 10.76 11.11 5.91
C THR A 110 11.54 9.85 6.33
N LEU A 111 12.87 9.96 6.45
CA LEU A 111 13.74 8.86 6.88
C LEU A 111 13.84 8.82 8.40
N GLY A 112 13.77 7.64 9.01
CA GLY A 112 13.97 7.44 10.45
C GLY A 112 12.85 7.96 11.36
N ILE A 113 11.72 8.37 10.78
CA ILE A 113 10.56 8.81 11.57
C ILE A 113 9.92 7.62 12.31
N HIS A 114 9.34 7.88 13.49
CA HIS A 114 8.57 6.88 14.21
C HIS A 114 7.14 6.75 13.66
N LEU A 115 6.59 5.53 13.71
CA LEU A 115 5.27 5.24 13.17
C LEU A 115 4.17 6.12 13.81
N ASP A 116 4.24 6.38 15.12
CA ASP A 116 3.22 7.19 15.79
C ASP A 116 3.28 8.66 15.39
N ASP A 117 4.47 9.22 15.13
CA ASP A 117 4.63 10.57 14.61
C ASP A 117 4.05 10.71 13.20
N VAL A 118 4.26 9.69 12.35
CA VAL A 118 3.66 9.64 11.01
C VAL A 118 2.14 9.58 11.08
N LYS A 119 1.57 8.81 12.02
CA LYS A 119 0.12 8.77 12.23
C LYS A 119 -0.40 10.14 12.65
N VAL A 120 0.29 10.83 13.57
CA VAL A 120 -0.07 12.19 14.00
C VAL A 120 -0.06 13.16 12.83
N LEU A 121 0.97 13.11 11.97
CA LEU A 121 1.02 13.92 10.75
C LEU A 121 -0.12 13.55 9.80
N ALA A 122 -0.32 12.27 9.50
CA ALA A 122 -1.36 11.82 8.60
C ALA A 122 -2.75 12.24 9.09
N ASP A 123 -3.03 12.12 10.38
CA ASP A 123 -4.32 12.51 10.97
C ASP A 123 -4.48 14.05 10.96
N ARG A 124 -3.42 14.81 11.29
CA ARG A 124 -3.44 16.28 11.28
C ARG A 124 -3.69 16.86 9.89
N TYR A 125 -3.15 16.21 8.87
CA TYR A 125 -3.31 16.60 7.46
C TYR A 125 -4.38 15.80 6.73
N GLU A 126 -5.20 15.07 7.49
CA GLU A 126 -6.44 14.44 7.03
C GLU A 126 -6.22 13.41 5.93
N GLN A 127 -5.11 12.68 5.99
CA GLN A 127 -4.74 11.70 4.99
C GLN A 127 -5.44 10.38 5.22
N ASN A 128 -5.98 9.80 4.14
CA ASN A 128 -6.61 8.48 4.18
C ASN A 128 -5.57 7.37 4.41
N ALA A 129 -4.35 7.55 3.91
CA ALA A 129 -3.28 6.56 3.99
C ALA A 129 -1.90 7.22 3.85
N PHE A 130 -0.86 6.46 4.18
CA PHE A 130 0.54 6.79 3.92
C PHE A 130 1.33 5.53 3.61
N LEU A 131 2.50 5.65 2.97
CA LEU A 131 3.41 4.51 2.84
C LEU A 131 4.32 4.41 4.06
N TRP A 132 4.51 3.19 4.53
CA TRP A 132 5.35 2.87 5.67
C TRP A 132 6.36 1.79 5.32
N ILE A 133 7.61 2.06 5.69
CA ILE A 133 8.71 1.13 5.59
C ILE A 133 9.18 0.82 7.00
N SER A 134 9.00 -0.45 7.39
CA SER A 134 9.20 -0.89 8.78
C SER A 134 10.50 -1.66 9.01
N ASN A 135 11.30 -1.87 7.96
CA ASN A 135 12.52 -2.65 8.04
C ASN A 135 13.56 -2.17 7.02
N GLU A 136 14.78 -2.67 7.20
CA GLU A 136 15.96 -2.40 6.38
C GLU A 136 15.86 -2.90 4.94
N ASN A 137 14.91 -3.79 4.62
CA ASN A 137 14.74 -4.33 3.27
C ASN A 137 13.97 -3.39 2.34
N GLY A 138 13.52 -2.23 2.83
CA GLY A 138 12.81 -1.25 2.02
C GLY A 138 11.43 -1.73 1.57
N PHE A 139 10.78 -2.63 2.30
CA PHE A 139 9.44 -3.10 1.97
C PHE A 139 8.41 -2.00 2.18
N VAL A 140 7.71 -1.63 1.10
CA VAL A 140 6.73 -0.56 1.08
C VAL A 140 5.34 -1.10 1.43
N SER A 141 4.83 -0.74 2.60
CA SER A 141 3.47 -1.10 3.03
C SER A 141 2.55 0.12 2.99
N LEU A 142 1.31 -0.06 2.51
CA LEU A 142 0.29 0.98 2.62
C LEU A 142 -0.36 0.90 4.02
N LYS A 143 -0.36 2.01 4.75
CA LYS A 143 -1.01 2.13 6.06
C LYS A 143 -2.22 3.03 5.95
N LEU A 144 -3.41 2.44 6.14
CA LEU A 144 -4.67 3.19 6.17
C LEU A 144 -4.84 3.89 7.53
N ARG A 145 -5.40 5.10 7.51
CA ARG A 145 -5.86 5.82 8.71
C ARG A 145 -7.31 5.55 9.06
N HIS A 146 -8.07 5.05 8.09
CA HIS A 146 -9.48 4.72 8.21
C HIS A 146 -9.75 3.31 7.69
N PRO A 147 -10.76 2.60 8.22
CA PRO A 147 -11.12 1.27 7.72
C PRO A 147 -11.57 1.32 6.26
N ILE A 148 -11.39 0.21 5.56
CA ILE A 148 -12.01 -0.01 4.24
C ILE A 148 -13.54 0.01 4.40
N GLY A 149 -14.22 0.70 3.49
CA GLY A 149 -15.68 0.75 3.41
C GLY A 149 -16.24 -0.39 2.59
N GLU A 150 -17.53 -0.62 2.74
CA GLU A 150 -18.26 -1.52 1.84
C GLU A 150 -18.33 -0.88 0.44
N PRO A 151 -18.05 -1.64 -0.64
CA PRO A 151 -18.15 -1.12 -1.99
C PRO A 151 -19.61 -0.76 -2.30
N THR A 152 -19.80 0.36 -3.00
CA THR A 152 -21.13 0.70 -3.53
C THR A 152 -21.55 -0.29 -4.62
N ASN A 153 -22.86 -0.40 -4.87
CA ASN A 153 -23.37 -1.22 -5.98
C ASN A 153 -22.77 -0.82 -7.33
N GLN A 154 -22.48 0.47 -7.52
CA GLN A 154 -21.83 0.97 -8.72
C GLN A 154 -20.37 0.50 -8.82
N GLU A 155 -19.57 0.68 -7.76
CA GLU A 155 -18.17 0.22 -7.74
C GLU A 155 -18.07 -1.30 -7.95
N LEU A 156 -18.96 -2.07 -7.32
CA LEU A 156 -19.00 -3.52 -7.46
C LEU A 156 -19.37 -3.92 -8.90
N HIS A 157 -20.33 -3.24 -9.51
CA HIS A 157 -20.72 -3.49 -10.90
C HIS A 157 -19.58 -3.16 -11.86
N GLU A 158 -18.97 -1.98 -11.74
CA GLU A 158 -17.81 -1.55 -12.55
C GLU A 158 -16.66 -2.55 -12.45
N TRP A 159 -16.32 -2.97 -11.22
CA TRP A 159 -15.26 -3.96 -11.00
C TRP A 159 -15.60 -5.31 -11.65
N THR A 160 -16.84 -5.78 -11.48
CA THR A 160 -17.28 -7.08 -12.04
C THR A 160 -17.27 -7.09 -13.57
N LEU A 161 -17.53 -5.95 -14.23
CA LEU A 161 -17.45 -5.84 -15.70
C LEU A 161 -16.03 -6.08 -16.22
N GLY A 162 -15.00 -5.79 -15.42
CA GLY A 162 -13.60 -6.07 -15.75
C GLY A 162 -13.19 -7.52 -15.50
N LEU A 163 -14.03 -8.34 -14.86
CA LEU A 163 -13.69 -9.71 -14.50
C LEU A 163 -14.00 -10.70 -15.63
N SER A 164 -13.08 -11.63 -15.86
CA SER A 164 -13.32 -12.78 -16.72
C SER A 164 -14.42 -13.70 -16.16
N GLN A 165 -15.01 -14.54 -17.02
CA GLN A 165 -15.97 -15.56 -16.58
C GLN A 165 -15.37 -16.52 -15.54
N ALA A 166 -14.07 -16.82 -15.64
CA ALA A 166 -13.37 -17.65 -14.67
C ALA A 166 -13.30 -16.97 -13.30
N HIS A 167 -13.00 -15.67 -13.24
CA HIS A 167 -12.98 -14.89 -12.00
C HIS A 167 -14.35 -14.94 -11.31
N MET A 168 -15.43 -14.68 -12.07
CA MET A 168 -16.79 -14.72 -11.52
C MET A 168 -17.14 -16.09 -10.93
N LEU A 169 -16.79 -17.18 -11.62
CA LEU A 169 -17.02 -18.55 -11.11
C LEU A 169 -16.20 -18.86 -9.86
N ALA A 170 -14.96 -18.37 -9.76
CA ALA A 170 -14.13 -18.55 -8.58
C ALA A 170 -14.69 -17.82 -7.35
N LEU A 171 -15.16 -16.57 -7.53
CA LEU A 171 -15.80 -15.79 -6.46
C LEU A 171 -17.05 -16.50 -5.92
N LEU A 172 -17.88 -17.08 -6.79
CA LEU A 172 -19.06 -17.84 -6.39
C LEU A 172 -18.75 -19.12 -5.60
N ARG A 173 -17.56 -19.70 -5.79
CA ARG A 173 -17.12 -20.91 -5.07
C ARG A 173 -16.64 -20.62 -3.65
N GLY A 174 -16.51 -19.35 -3.27
CA GLY A 174 -16.34 -18.93 -1.87
C GLY A 174 -14.95 -19.15 -1.28
N SER A 175 -13.90 -19.19 -2.10
CA SER A 175 -12.53 -19.49 -1.63
C SER A 175 -11.82 -18.32 -0.93
N TYR A 176 -12.39 -17.12 -0.92
CA TYR A 176 -11.81 -15.97 -0.23
C TYR A 176 -12.86 -15.17 0.55
N PRO A 177 -12.60 -14.84 1.84
CA PRO A 177 -13.50 -13.99 2.59
C PRO A 177 -13.23 -12.52 2.25
N ASP A 178 -14.29 -11.83 1.87
CA ASP A 178 -14.42 -10.38 1.70
C ASP A 178 -13.97 -9.77 0.35
N VAL A 179 -14.96 -9.60 -0.53
CA VAL A 179 -14.81 -9.04 -1.89
C VAL A 179 -14.16 -7.67 -1.90
N LYS A 180 -14.37 -6.86 -0.86
CA LYS A 180 -13.84 -5.50 -0.80
C LYS A 180 -12.32 -5.47 -0.81
N TRP A 181 -11.65 -6.47 -0.22
CA TRP A 181 -10.20 -6.57 -0.28
C TRP A 181 -9.69 -7.05 -1.64
N LEU A 182 -10.41 -7.98 -2.28
CA LEU A 182 -10.10 -8.41 -3.65
C LEU A 182 -10.26 -7.28 -4.68
N MET A 183 -11.13 -6.31 -4.40
CA MET A 183 -11.24 -5.10 -5.22
C MET A 183 -10.02 -4.19 -5.11
N THR A 184 -9.17 -4.34 -4.09
CA THR A 184 -7.99 -3.46 -3.88
C THR A 184 -6.72 -3.94 -4.56
N ILE A 185 -6.66 -5.20 -4.99
CA ILE A 185 -5.43 -5.83 -5.51
C ILE A 185 -5.33 -5.74 -7.03
N SER A 186 -4.11 -5.95 -7.53
CA SER A 186 -3.84 -6.06 -8.97
C SER A 186 -4.49 -7.31 -9.58
N GLU A 187 -4.62 -7.34 -10.91
CA GLU A 187 -5.14 -8.52 -11.61
C GLU A 187 -4.26 -9.76 -11.39
N ALA A 188 -2.94 -9.60 -11.40
CA ALA A 188 -2.01 -10.69 -11.13
C ALA A 188 -2.16 -11.26 -9.70
N GLU A 189 -2.33 -10.39 -8.69
CA GLU A 189 -2.65 -10.84 -7.33
C GLU A 189 -4.04 -11.50 -7.29
N LEU A 190 -5.03 -10.98 -8.01
CA LEU A 190 -6.36 -11.56 -8.05
C LEU A 190 -6.35 -12.98 -8.62
N GLU A 191 -5.65 -13.19 -9.74
CA GLU A 191 -5.44 -14.52 -10.32
C GLU A 191 -4.76 -15.46 -9.32
N HIS A 192 -3.71 -14.97 -8.67
CA HIS A 192 -2.99 -15.71 -7.62
C HIS A 192 -3.93 -16.20 -6.53
N TRP A 193 -4.76 -15.32 -5.97
CA TRP A 193 -5.61 -15.66 -4.84
C TRP A 193 -6.86 -16.48 -5.21
N LEU A 194 -7.38 -16.34 -6.43
CA LEU A 194 -8.59 -17.05 -6.88
C LEU A 194 -8.31 -18.43 -7.48
N PHE A 195 -7.09 -18.70 -7.96
CA PHE A 195 -6.78 -19.95 -8.65
C PHE A 195 -5.53 -20.66 -8.14
N PRO A 196 -5.53 -21.16 -6.89
CA PRO A 196 -4.40 -21.89 -6.33
C PRO A 196 -3.97 -23.12 -7.13
N GLN A 197 -4.89 -23.72 -7.88
CA GLN A 197 -4.59 -24.85 -8.77
C GLN A 197 -3.69 -24.51 -9.97
N TYR A 198 -3.46 -23.23 -10.25
CA TYR A 198 -2.65 -22.76 -11.38
C TYR A 198 -1.34 -22.10 -10.95
N TRP A 199 -0.98 -22.18 -9.67
CA TRP A 199 0.28 -21.62 -9.18
C TRP A 199 1.49 -22.28 -9.86
N ASP A 200 2.38 -21.45 -10.42
CA ASP A 200 3.73 -21.86 -10.75
C ASP A 200 4.56 -21.85 -9.46
N LEU A 201 4.96 -23.05 -9.02
CA LEU A 201 5.67 -23.23 -7.76
C LEU A 201 7.02 -22.48 -7.71
N ASN A 202 7.56 -22.07 -8.85
CA ASN A 202 8.84 -21.37 -8.94
C ASN A 202 8.69 -19.84 -9.00
N GLN A 203 7.48 -19.32 -9.10
CA GLN A 203 7.26 -17.88 -9.07
C GLN A 203 7.27 -17.35 -7.61
N PRO A 204 7.69 -16.10 -7.41
CA PRO A 204 7.57 -15.44 -6.12
C PRO A 204 6.10 -15.29 -5.72
N TRP A 205 5.77 -15.60 -4.46
CA TRP A 205 4.45 -15.29 -3.89
C TRP A 205 4.29 -13.77 -3.81
N PRO A 206 3.07 -13.22 -3.94
CA PRO A 206 2.76 -11.88 -3.45
C PRO A 206 3.33 -11.62 -2.05
N LEU A 207 3.99 -10.48 -1.87
CA LEU A 207 4.62 -10.11 -0.59
C LEU A 207 3.63 -9.58 0.44
N ALA A 208 2.34 -9.54 0.11
CA ALA A 208 1.27 -9.24 1.04
C ALA A 208 -0.02 -9.95 0.63
N THR A 209 -0.90 -10.21 1.60
CA THR A 209 -2.28 -10.61 1.38
C THR A 209 -3.13 -9.44 0.86
N PRO A 210 -4.37 -9.69 0.38
CA PRO A 210 -5.23 -8.62 -0.12
C PRO A 210 -5.55 -7.52 0.89
N ASP A 211 -5.67 -7.85 2.17
CA ASP A 211 -5.82 -6.88 3.27
C ASP A 211 -4.55 -6.08 3.60
N GLY A 212 -3.43 -6.35 2.92
CA GLY A 212 -2.17 -5.65 3.10
C GLY A 212 -1.29 -6.20 4.22
N THR A 213 -1.64 -7.37 4.79
CA THR A 213 -0.77 -8.05 5.76
C THR A 213 0.49 -8.56 5.04
N ALA A 214 1.65 -8.12 5.52
CA ALA A 214 2.94 -8.50 4.93
C ALA A 214 3.21 -10.01 5.07
N ILE A 215 3.70 -10.60 3.99
CA ILE A 215 4.11 -11.99 3.88
C ILE A 215 5.62 -11.99 3.66
N SER A 216 6.38 -12.89 4.30
CA SER A 216 7.82 -12.98 4.04
C SER A 216 8.14 -13.26 2.56
N ALA A 217 9.36 -12.97 2.11
CA ALA A 217 9.77 -13.37 0.76
C ALA A 217 9.86 -14.91 0.63
N GLY A 218 9.65 -15.40 -0.58
CA GLY A 218 9.78 -16.81 -0.94
C GLY A 218 8.96 -17.16 -2.18
N THR A 219 9.28 -18.30 -2.77
CA THR A 219 8.48 -18.91 -3.82
C THR A 219 7.23 -19.59 -3.25
N GLU A 220 6.27 -19.86 -4.12
CA GLU A 220 5.16 -20.78 -3.86
C GLU A 220 5.64 -22.13 -3.27
N MET A 221 6.72 -22.67 -3.83
CA MET A 221 7.35 -23.90 -3.33
C MET A 221 7.86 -23.75 -1.89
N ASP A 222 8.62 -22.70 -1.59
CA ASP A 222 9.13 -22.42 -0.23
C ASP A 222 8.00 -22.36 0.80
N ARG A 223 6.83 -21.87 0.37
CA ARG A 223 5.65 -21.67 1.20
C ARG A 223 4.86 -22.95 1.42
N MET A 224 4.66 -23.74 0.37
CA MET A 224 4.06 -25.07 0.51
C MET A 224 4.88 -25.93 1.47
N PHE A 225 6.21 -25.95 1.34
CA PHE A 225 7.06 -26.70 2.28
C PHE A 225 7.00 -26.15 3.70
N LYS A 226 6.94 -24.82 3.90
CA LYS A 226 6.72 -24.23 5.25
C LYS A 226 5.37 -24.65 5.83
N LEU A 227 4.31 -24.70 5.02
CA LEU A 227 2.98 -25.18 5.45
C LEU A 227 3.02 -26.67 5.79
N THR A 228 3.67 -27.51 4.99
CA THR A 228 3.86 -28.95 5.30
C THR A 228 4.72 -29.17 6.55
N ALA A 229 5.82 -28.43 6.71
CA ALA A 229 6.65 -28.50 7.91
C ALA A 229 5.91 -28.01 9.17
N SER A 230 5.04 -27.01 9.03
CA SER A 230 4.20 -26.50 10.13
C SER A 230 2.95 -27.35 10.36
N GLY A 231 2.57 -28.20 9.40
CA GLY A 231 1.35 -28.99 9.37
C GLY A 231 1.63 -30.42 8.92
N LEU A 232 1.81 -31.29 9.94
CA LEU A 232 1.90 -32.76 9.92
C LEU A 232 3.29 -33.37 9.70
N GLU A 233 4.03 -33.55 10.79
CA GLU A 233 4.67 -34.84 11.07
C GLU A 233 4.14 -35.39 12.40
N LYS A 234 3.13 -36.26 12.33
CA LYS A 234 2.96 -37.36 13.29
C LYS A 234 2.35 -38.56 12.56
N LEU A 235 3.21 -39.31 11.89
CA LEU A 235 3.01 -40.73 11.68
C LEU A 235 4.25 -41.43 12.23
N TYR A 236 4.19 -41.84 13.50
CA TYR A 236 5.01 -42.95 13.99
C TYR A 236 4.20 -43.81 14.96
N SER A 237 3.97 -45.05 14.49
CA SER A 237 3.44 -46.27 15.13
C SER A 237 2.03 -46.26 15.70
#